data_AF-A0A4D6HFR1-F1
#
_entry.id   AF-A0A4D6HFR1-F1
#
_cell.length_a   1.000
_cell.length_b   1.000
_cell.length_c   1.000
_cell.angle_alpha   90.00
_cell.angle_beta   90.00
_cell.angle_gamma   90.00
#
_symmetry.space_group_name_H-M   'P 1'
#
loop_
_entity.id
_entity.type
_entity.pdbx_description
1 polymer ?
#
loop_
_entity_poly.entity_id
_entity_poly.type
_entity_poly.pdbx_seq_one_letter_code
_entity_poly.pdbx_strand_id
1 'polypeptide(L)'
;MTPSRFWAFVLVIGVALVAAATLAGGATTQAAFVDDELGDGSVTAAASFDRGPPGPRAYDDANGNGQWDQGETTYTESDLYSFDDSSANLVVPSDVGTVNNSGSIDITAGSLTAETSFQSDSGSVSLSATDGDADLGGQNVLAAGRADVSATGTATVDGAAVIGVFGDSSVTGKSVSARNANVVSYFGTTTLSARERGGGPLDATNATLQSRYGGDIVLESSGDMRLENAEIQAPYGDITADLQRGGRTLFVDGASIDDADADNTLVYTPRGTTVDGTPAAGSVSARSGRGGGRPNTTNQAGTPGSTWGSDRPSPERPERPINWEAIAGELGISLSSD
;
A
#
# COMPACT_ATOMS: atom_id res chain seq x y z
N MET A 1 57.01 10.87 64.38
CA MET A 1 57.14 11.35 62.99
C MET A 1 56.75 10.21 62.06
N THR A 2 55.59 10.33 61.41
CA THR A 2 55.18 9.63 60.17
C THR A 2 56.02 10.17 58.98
N PRO A 3 55.86 9.71 57.70
CA PRO A 3 55.25 8.49 57.12
C PRO A 3 56.08 7.86 55.96
N SER A 4 55.66 6.70 55.42
CA SER A 4 55.38 6.47 53.96
C SER A 4 55.19 4.97 53.69
N ARG A 5 53.96 4.52 53.42
CA ARG A 5 53.38 4.30 52.07
C ARG A 5 54.08 3.18 51.28
N PHE A 6 53.42 2.04 51.10
CA PHE A 6 52.68 1.77 49.86
C PHE A 6 51.84 0.51 50.00
N TRP A 7 50.55 0.67 49.67
CA TRP A 7 49.55 -0.38 49.61
C TRP A 7 49.80 -1.26 48.38
N ALA A 8 49.78 -2.57 48.53
CA ALA A 8 49.45 -3.48 47.44
C ALA A 8 48.02 -3.96 47.66
N PHE A 9 47.07 -3.18 47.15
CA PHE A 9 45.69 -3.63 46.99
C PHE A 9 45.72 -4.80 45.98
N VAL A 10 45.41 -5.99 46.47
CA VAL A 10 45.03 -7.10 45.60
C VAL A 10 43.66 -6.72 45.02
N LEU A 11 43.65 -6.21 43.79
CA LEU A 11 42.43 -6.06 43.01
C LEU A 11 41.95 -7.47 42.62
N VAL A 12 41.18 -8.10 43.49
CA VAL A 12 40.37 -9.26 43.11
C VAL A 12 39.20 -8.72 42.31
N ILE A 13 39.34 -8.70 40.98
CA ILE A 13 38.19 -8.51 40.09
C ILE A 13 37.35 -9.79 40.21
N GLY A 14 36.41 -9.79 41.14
CA GLY A 14 35.33 -10.76 41.18
C GLY A 14 34.35 -10.40 40.08
N VAL A 15 34.58 -10.90 38.86
CA VAL A 15 33.53 -10.92 37.83
C VAL A 15 32.47 -11.92 38.31
N ALA A 16 31.41 -11.41 38.93
CA ALA A 16 30.20 -12.19 39.14
C ALA A 16 29.52 -12.34 37.78
N LEU A 17 29.82 -13.45 37.10
CA LEU A 17 29.18 -13.84 35.87
C LEU A 17 27.75 -14.26 36.22
N VAL A 18 26.79 -13.33 36.09
CA VAL A 18 25.37 -13.68 36.17
C VAL A 18 25.09 -14.58 34.98
N ALA A 19 24.86 -15.87 35.26
CA ALA A 19 24.48 -16.83 34.26
C ALA A 19 23.12 -16.43 33.68
N ALA A 20 23.15 -15.75 32.55
CA ALA A 20 21.99 -15.62 31.69
C ALA A 20 21.62 -17.02 31.21
N ALA A 21 20.52 -17.58 31.72
CA ALA A 21 19.92 -18.76 31.15
C ALA A 21 19.36 -18.36 29.78
N THR A 22 20.19 -18.48 28.74
CA THR A 22 19.80 -18.28 27.35
C THR A 22 18.91 -19.44 26.93
N LEU A 23 17.61 -19.25 27.01
CA LEU A 23 16.65 -19.97 26.18
C LEU A 23 16.27 -19.04 25.02
N ALA A 24 16.70 -19.44 23.82
CA ALA A 24 16.33 -18.99 22.49
C ALA A 24 15.74 -17.56 22.31
N GLY A 25 16.52 -16.66 21.69
CA GLY A 25 16.01 -15.62 20.78
C GLY A 25 15.57 -14.27 21.35
N GLY A 26 15.51 -14.08 22.67
CA GLY A 26 15.03 -12.82 23.27
C GLY A 26 16.08 -11.70 23.39
N ALA A 27 15.63 -10.44 23.30
CA ALA A 27 16.44 -9.25 23.59
C ALA A 27 17.06 -9.30 24.99
N THR A 28 18.32 -8.85 25.11
CA THR A 28 19.07 -8.91 26.38
C THR A 28 19.19 -7.51 27.00
N THR A 29 18.72 -7.37 28.25
CA THR A 29 19.00 -6.18 29.06
C THR A 29 20.31 -6.41 29.82
N GLN A 30 21.33 -5.58 29.58
CA GLN A 30 22.57 -5.59 30.35
C GLN A 30 22.54 -4.45 31.36
N ALA A 31 22.67 -4.78 32.65
CA ALA A 31 22.85 -3.81 33.73
C ALA A 31 24.21 -4.07 34.40
N ALA A 32 25.05 -3.04 34.48
CA ALA A 32 26.32 -3.08 35.20
C ALA A 32 26.17 -2.26 36.49
N PHE A 33 26.27 -2.92 37.64
CA PHE A 33 26.33 -2.26 38.94
C PHE A 33 27.78 -2.16 39.38
N VAL A 34 28.18 -0.95 39.76
CA VAL A 34 29.43 -0.69 40.46
C VAL A 34 29.03 0.11 41.69
N ASP A 35 29.09 -0.52 42.84
CA ASP A 35 28.86 0.11 44.15
C ASP A 35 30.07 -0.20 45.04
N ASP A 36 30.49 0.76 45.86
CA ASP A 36 31.48 0.60 46.92
C ASP A 36 30.83 0.32 48.30
N GLU A 37 29.50 0.40 48.37
CA GLU A 37 28.68 0.20 49.56
C GLU A 37 27.67 -0.95 49.35
N LEU A 38 27.14 -1.53 50.44
CA LEU A 38 26.16 -2.63 50.37
C LEU A 38 24.75 -2.04 50.12
N GLY A 39 24.52 -1.50 48.93
CA GLY A 39 23.20 -1.06 48.49
C GLY A 39 22.39 -2.20 47.89
N ASP A 40 21.20 -2.48 48.46
CA ASP A 40 20.23 -3.37 47.81
C ASP A 40 19.56 -2.63 46.64
N GLY A 41 19.87 -3.05 45.41
CA GLY A 41 19.24 -2.57 44.18
C GLY A 41 18.48 -3.67 43.46
N SER A 42 17.26 -3.39 43.00
CA SER A 42 16.49 -4.30 42.15
C SER A 42 16.48 -3.83 40.71
N VAL A 43 16.80 -4.72 39.77
CA VAL A 43 16.51 -4.53 38.34
C VAL A 43 15.29 -5.36 37.97
N THR A 44 14.29 -4.69 37.42
CA THR A 44 13.20 -5.35 36.71
C THR A 44 13.47 -5.20 35.23
N ALA A 45 13.84 -6.30 34.56
CA ALA A 45 13.86 -6.33 33.11
C ALA A 45 12.41 -6.30 32.59
N ALA A 46 12.17 -5.61 31.48
CA ALA A 46 10.90 -5.69 30.79
C ALA A 46 10.64 -7.14 30.35
N ALA A 47 9.41 -7.62 30.50
CA ALA A 47 9.04 -8.98 30.11
C ALA A 47 9.03 -9.18 28.59
N SER A 48 8.81 -8.11 27.82
CA SER A 48 9.02 -8.05 26.37
C SER A 48 9.37 -6.63 25.91
N PHE A 49 9.89 -6.53 24.69
CA PHE A 49 10.02 -5.28 23.92
C PHE A 49 9.07 -5.30 22.72
N ASP A 50 8.02 -6.12 22.79
CA ASP A 50 7.05 -6.25 21.71
C ASP A 50 6.38 -4.89 21.54
N ARG A 51 6.47 -4.33 20.33
CA ARG A 51 5.91 -3.01 19.98
C ARG A 51 4.41 -3.07 19.67
N GLY A 52 3.82 -4.25 19.79
CA GLY A 52 2.41 -4.50 19.50
C GLY A 52 1.63 -4.89 20.77
N PRO A 53 0.30 -4.92 20.67
CA PRO A 53 -0.55 -5.45 21.72
C PRO A 53 -0.22 -6.93 22.03
N PRO A 54 -0.61 -7.45 23.20
CA PRO A 54 -0.43 -8.87 23.51
C PRO A 54 -1.16 -9.78 22.50
N GLY A 55 -0.39 -10.52 21.71
CA GLY A 55 -0.87 -11.43 20.68
C GLY A 55 -1.18 -10.75 19.34
N PRO A 56 -1.55 -11.53 18.31
CA PRO A 56 -1.73 -11.05 16.95
C PRO A 56 -2.98 -10.16 16.84
N ARG A 57 -2.84 -8.88 17.15
CA ARG A 57 -3.96 -7.93 17.21
C ARG A 57 -3.58 -6.60 16.56
N ALA A 58 -4.52 -6.07 15.78
CA ALA A 58 -4.49 -4.68 15.37
C ALA A 58 -4.88 -3.76 16.53
N TYR A 59 -4.62 -2.47 16.42
CA TYR A 59 -4.96 -1.50 17.45
C TYR A 59 -5.27 -0.11 16.90
N ASP A 60 -5.95 0.69 17.71
CA ASP A 60 -6.18 2.12 17.48
C ASP A 60 -5.03 2.91 18.14
N ASP A 61 -4.14 3.47 17.33
CA ASP A 61 -3.06 4.38 17.74
C ASP A 61 -3.64 5.77 18.05
N ALA A 62 -4.42 5.84 19.12
CA ALA A 62 -5.18 7.03 19.50
C ALA A 62 -4.27 8.24 19.75
N ASN A 63 -3.01 8.02 20.10
CA ASN A 63 -2.05 9.07 20.39
C ASN A 63 -1.06 9.38 19.25
N GLY A 64 -1.05 8.57 18.18
CA GLY A 64 -0.34 8.82 16.93
C GLY A 64 1.17 8.60 17.01
N ASN A 65 1.64 7.71 17.89
CA ASN A 65 3.07 7.44 18.09
C ASN A 65 3.57 6.20 17.33
N GLY A 66 2.68 5.48 16.63
CA GLY A 66 2.96 4.26 15.88
C GLY A 66 3.30 3.05 16.76
N GLN A 67 2.92 3.07 18.04
CA GLN A 67 3.13 1.98 18.99
C GLN A 67 1.86 1.73 19.78
N TRP A 68 1.62 0.47 20.13
CA TRP A 68 0.52 0.17 21.02
C TRP A 68 0.85 0.60 22.45
N ASP A 69 -0.04 1.38 23.05
CA ASP A 69 0.01 1.79 24.45
C ASP A 69 -1.05 1.08 25.30
N GLN A 70 -0.71 0.84 26.57
CA GLN A 70 -1.63 0.18 27.49
C GLN A 70 -2.92 1.00 27.64
N GLY A 71 -4.04 0.41 27.21
CA GLY A 71 -5.37 1.03 27.26
C GLY A 71 -5.92 1.39 25.88
N GLU A 72 -5.12 1.31 24.82
CA GLU A 72 -5.60 1.43 23.46
C GLU A 72 -6.46 0.24 23.05
N THR A 73 -7.49 0.52 22.25
CA THR A 73 -8.42 -0.48 21.75
C THR A 73 -7.68 -1.44 20.82
N THR A 74 -7.98 -2.73 20.92
CA THR A 74 -7.34 -3.76 20.08
C THR A 74 -8.37 -4.62 19.38
N TYR A 75 -8.04 -5.04 18.17
CA TYR A 75 -8.92 -5.73 17.25
C TYR A 75 -8.29 -7.05 16.82
N THR A 76 -9.10 -8.09 16.74
CA THR A 76 -8.71 -9.38 16.18
C THR A 76 -8.77 -9.34 14.66
N GLU A 77 -8.13 -10.29 13.97
CA GLU A 77 -8.26 -10.43 12.51
C GLU A 77 -9.73 -10.44 12.05
N SER A 78 -10.61 -11.16 12.76
CA SER A 78 -12.03 -11.23 12.41
C SER A 78 -12.78 -9.91 12.54
N ASP A 79 -12.31 -9.00 13.40
CA ASP A 79 -12.87 -7.65 13.52
C ASP A 79 -12.51 -6.81 12.28
N LEU A 80 -11.42 -7.13 11.58
CA LEU A 80 -10.95 -6.43 10.39
C LEU A 80 -11.74 -6.79 9.12
N TYR A 81 -12.53 -7.87 9.13
CA TYR A 81 -13.35 -8.24 7.96
C TYR A 81 -14.41 -7.17 7.62
N SER A 82 -14.91 -6.47 8.65
CA SER A 82 -15.87 -5.39 8.51
C SER A 82 -15.61 -4.36 9.61
N PHE A 83 -14.51 -3.62 9.48
CA PHE A 83 -14.11 -2.58 10.40
C PHE A 83 -14.69 -1.24 9.97
N ASP A 84 -15.44 -0.57 10.85
CA ASP A 84 -16.05 0.73 10.58
C ASP A 84 -15.90 1.64 11.81
N ASP A 85 -14.75 2.28 11.91
CA ASP A 85 -14.45 3.30 12.91
C ASP A 85 -13.59 4.41 12.31
N SER A 86 -14.26 5.37 11.64
CA SER A 86 -13.62 6.56 11.07
C SER A 86 -12.86 7.45 12.07
N SER A 87 -12.99 7.21 13.38
CA SER A 87 -12.23 7.94 14.40
C SER A 87 -10.92 7.28 14.80
N ALA A 88 -10.74 6.00 14.48
CA ALA A 88 -9.56 5.22 14.84
C ALA A 88 -8.37 5.50 13.90
N ASN A 89 -7.16 5.56 14.47
CA ASN A 89 -5.91 5.46 13.71
C ASN A 89 -5.50 3.99 13.68
N LEU A 90 -6.03 3.25 12.71
CA LEU A 90 -5.88 1.80 12.69
C LEU A 90 -4.46 1.41 12.28
N VAL A 91 -3.78 0.68 13.16
CA VAL A 91 -2.52 0.00 12.87
C VAL A 91 -2.77 -1.51 12.84
N VAL A 92 -2.37 -2.16 11.75
CA VAL A 92 -2.43 -3.62 11.58
C VAL A 92 -1.00 -4.15 11.47
N PRO A 93 -0.37 -4.56 12.58
CA PRO A 93 1.01 -5.02 12.57
C PRO A 93 1.17 -6.37 11.86
N SER A 94 2.40 -6.71 11.48
CA SER A 94 2.71 -7.94 10.76
C SER A 94 2.38 -9.21 11.56
N ASP A 95 2.33 -9.13 12.89
CA ASP A 95 2.04 -10.27 13.76
C ASP A 95 0.58 -10.77 13.65
N VAL A 96 -0.34 -9.92 13.18
CA VAL A 96 -1.71 -10.32 12.82
C VAL A 96 -1.70 -11.40 11.74
N GLY A 97 -0.67 -11.43 10.89
CA GLY A 97 -0.63 -12.24 9.68
C GLY A 97 -1.57 -11.71 8.61
N THR A 98 -1.57 -12.35 7.43
CA THR A 98 -2.45 -11.96 6.32
C THR A 98 -3.92 -12.01 6.77
N VAL A 99 -4.63 -10.89 6.64
CA VAL A 99 -6.07 -10.80 6.91
C VAL A 99 -6.80 -11.47 5.75
N ASN A 100 -7.32 -12.67 5.98
CA ASN A 100 -7.92 -13.48 4.93
C ASN A 100 -9.40 -13.77 5.20
N ASN A 101 -10.27 -13.29 4.31
CA ASN A 101 -11.70 -13.59 4.38
C ASN A 101 -12.20 -14.27 3.10
N SER A 102 -13.00 -15.32 3.28
CA SER A 102 -13.76 -15.92 2.17
C SER A 102 -14.76 -14.94 1.54
N GLY A 103 -15.30 -14.01 2.32
CA GLY A 103 -16.16 -12.91 1.87
C GLY A 103 -15.37 -11.62 1.60
N SER A 104 -16.05 -10.47 1.59
CA SER A 104 -15.37 -9.17 1.46
C SER A 104 -14.59 -8.78 2.72
N ILE A 105 -13.56 -7.97 2.55
CA ILE A 105 -12.89 -7.22 3.62
C ILE A 105 -13.21 -5.75 3.40
N ASP A 106 -13.89 -5.13 4.35
CA ASP A 106 -14.27 -3.72 4.29
C ASP A 106 -13.74 -3.00 5.54
N ILE A 107 -12.75 -2.13 5.39
CA ILE A 107 -12.11 -1.36 6.47
C ILE A 107 -12.30 0.13 6.20
N THR A 108 -12.92 0.82 7.15
CA THR A 108 -13.03 2.28 7.21
C THR A 108 -12.46 2.78 8.53
N ALA A 109 -11.35 3.51 8.46
CA ALA A 109 -10.63 4.08 9.61
C ALA A 109 -10.33 5.57 9.37
N GLY A 110 -9.98 6.30 10.42
CA GLY A 110 -9.50 7.69 10.29
C GLY A 110 -8.17 7.75 9.53
N SER A 111 -7.22 6.90 9.92
CA SER A 111 -5.99 6.59 9.19
C SER A 111 -5.73 5.08 9.21
N LEU A 112 -4.93 4.60 8.26
CA LEU A 112 -4.60 3.18 8.12
C LEU A 112 -3.09 3.00 7.92
N THR A 113 -2.47 2.20 8.77
CA THR A 113 -1.10 1.68 8.58
C THR A 113 -1.15 0.17 8.66
N ALA A 114 -0.79 -0.54 7.60
CA ALA A 114 -0.73 -1.99 7.61
C ALA A 114 0.67 -2.50 7.27
N GLU A 115 1.14 -3.43 8.09
CA GLU A 115 2.35 -4.21 7.87
C GLU A 115 2.00 -5.65 7.48
N THR A 116 0.76 -5.86 7.01
CA THR A 116 0.24 -7.15 6.56
C THR A 116 -0.57 -7.03 5.27
N SER A 117 -0.77 -8.16 4.60
CA SER A 117 -1.57 -8.28 3.39
C SER A 117 -3.05 -8.55 3.70
N PHE A 118 -3.91 -8.24 2.72
CA PHE A 118 -5.35 -8.45 2.75
C PHE A 118 -5.79 -9.29 1.56
N GLN A 119 -6.54 -10.36 1.81
CA GLN A 119 -6.96 -11.30 0.77
C GLN A 119 -8.46 -11.63 0.89
N SER A 120 -9.17 -11.51 -0.23
CA SER A 120 -10.55 -11.96 -0.38
C SER A 120 -10.70 -12.93 -1.56
N ASP A 121 -11.10 -14.16 -1.26
CA ASP A 121 -11.20 -15.23 -2.28
C ASP A 121 -12.50 -15.22 -3.07
N SER A 122 -13.53 -14.49 -2.62
CA SER A 122 -14.81 -14.39 -3.34
C SER A 122 -15.47 -13.01 -3.31
N GLY A 123 -14.95 -12.08 -2.52
CA GLY A 123 -15.47 -10.73 -2.32
C GLY A 123 -14.49 -9.66 -2.78
N SER A 124 -14.76 -8.43 -2.35
CA SER A 124 -13.88 -7.28 -2.59
C SER A 124 -12.98 -7.04 -1.38
N VAL A 125 -11.90 -6.31 -1.57
CA VAL A 125 -11.12 -5.71 -0.48
C VAL A 125 -11.22 -4.19 -0.64
N SER A 126 -11.73 -3.50 0.38
CA SER A 126 -11.91 -2.05 0.41
C SER A 126 -11.26 -1.49 1.67
N LEU A 127 -10.18 -0.72 1.50
CA LEU A 127 -9.41 -0.12 2.58
C LEU A 127 -9.52 1.41 2.47
N SER A 128 -10.10 2.06 3.48
CA SER A 128 -10.43 3.49 3.45
C SER A 128 -9.91 4.23 4.68
N ALA A 129 -9.09 5.26 4.45
CA ALA A 129 -8.65 6.24 5.45
C ALA A 129 -9.40 7.57 5.25
N THR A 130 -10.35 7.87 6.14
CA THR A 130 -11.32 8.96 5.95
C THR A 130 -10.83 10.34 6.37
N ASP A 131 -9.75 10.42 7.16
CA ASP A 131 -9.20 11.69 7.66
C ASP A 131 -7.69 11.85 7.51
N GLY A 132 -6.98 10.76 7.25
CA GLY A 132 -5.54 10.74 7.10
C GLY A 132 -5.05 9.89 5.94
N ASP A 133 -3.86 9.35 6.13
CA ASP A 133 -3.13 8.56 5.15
C ASP A 133 -3.53 7.07 5.23
N ALA A 134 -3.34 6.35 4.12
CA ALA A 134 -3.35 4.90 4.07
C ALA A 134 -1.97 4.43 3.62
N ASP A 135 -1.22 3.76 4.50
CA ASP A 135 0.09 3.18 4.21
C ASP A 135 0.02 1.66 4.18
N LEU A 136 0.26 1.11 2.99
CA LEU A 136 0.25 -0.32 2.67
C LEU A 136 1.53 -0.70 1.91
N GLY A 137 2.64 -0.01 2.15
CA GLY A 137 3.92 -0.26 1.49
C GLY A 137 4.36 -1.72 1.61
N GLY A 138 4.64 -2.34 0.46
CA GLY A 138 5.09 -3.74 0.35
C GLY A 138 4.02 -4.80 0.64
N GLN A 139 2.77 -4.40 0.90
CA GLN A 139 1.68 -5.32 1.24
C GLN A 139 0.84 -5.71 0.01
N ASN A 140 0.16 -6.86 0.07
CA ASN A 140 -0.75 -7.26 -1.00
C ASN A 140 -2.19 -6.92 -0.63
N VAL A 141 -2.96 -6.43 -1.59
CA VAL A 141 -4.42 -6.23 -1.54
C VAL A 141 -5.01 -7.05 -2.67
N LEU A 142 -5.41 -8.28 -2.35
CA LEU A 142 -5.85 -9.29 -3.32
C LEU A 142 -7.35 -9.52 -3.21
N ALA A 143 -8.10 -9.25 -4.27
CA ALA A 143 -9.54 -9.36 -4.25
C ALA A 143 -10.07 -10.12 -5.47
N ALA A 144 -10.91 -11.12 -5.22
CA ALA A 144 -11.69 -11.75 -6.27
C ALA A 144 -12.57 -10.74 -7.01
N GLY A 145 -13.16 -9.79 -6.27
CA GLY A 145 -13.93 -8.68 -6.79
C GLY A 145 -13.06 -7.46 -7.08
N ARG A 146 -13.40 -6.36 -6.43
CA ARG A 146 -12.68 -5.08 -6.51
C ARG A 146 -11.60 -5.01 -5.45
N ALA A 147 -10.41 -4.53 -5.80
CA ALA A 147 -9.37 -4.15 -4.86
C ALA A 147 -9.30 -2.62 -4.78
N ASP A 148 -9.52 -2.05 -3.61
CA ASP A 148 -9.58 -0.61 -3.42
C ASP A 148 -8.79 -0.15 -2.20
N VAL A 149 -7.95 0.85 -2.43
CA VAL A 149 -7.23 1.58 -1.40
C VAL A 149 -7.59 3.05 -1.58
N SER A 150 -8.17 3.67 -0.56
CA SER A 150 -8.55 5.07 -0.60
C SER A 150 -8.07 5.79 0.66
N ALA A 151 -7.60 7.02 0.48
CA ALA A 151 -7.20 7.91 1.56
C ALA A 151 -7.64 9.33 1.25
N THR A 152 -8.06 10.07 2.26
CA THR A 152 -8.24 11.51 2.09
C THR A 152 -6.94 12.31 2.20
N GLY A 153 -5.92 11.69 2.81
CA GLY A 153 -4.52 12.09 2.78
C GLY A 153 -3.76 11.38 1.64
N THR A 154 -2.59 10.83 1.93
CA THR A 154 -1.77 10.10 0.97
C THR A 154 -2.15 8.62 0.97
N ALA A 155 -2.32 8.04 -0.22
CA ALA A 155 -2.37 6.58 -0.37
C ALA A 155 -0.99 6.08 -0.82
N THR A 156 -0.34 5.28 0.01
CA THR A 156 0.98 4.70 -0.24
C THR A 156 0.84 3.20 -0.43
N VAL A 157 1.18 2.73 -1.64
CA VAL A 157 1.19 1.32 -2.03
C VAL A 157 2.55 0.97 -2.67
N ASP A 158 3.62 1.63 -2.24
CA ASP A 158 4.96 1.42 -2.79
C ASP A 158 5.38 -0.04 -2.65
N GLY A 159 5.78 -0.70 -3.74
CA GLY A 159 6.16 -2.11 -3.74
C GLY A 159 5.00 -3.10 -3.47
N ALA A 160 3.76 -2.61 -3.35
CA ALA A 160 2.59 -3.42 -3.09
C ALA A 160 2.08 -4.15 -4.36
N ALA A 161 1.23 -5.15 -4.16
CA ALA A 161 0.38 -5.70 -5.22
C ALA A 161 -1.10 -5.42 -4.92
N VAL A 162 -1.77 -4.60 -5.73
CA VAL A 162 -3.21 -4.30 -5.63
C VAL A 162 -3.91 -4.95 -6.81
N ILE A 163 -4.60 -6.07 -6.57
CA ILE A 163 -5.11 -6.95 -7.62
C ILE A 163 -6.60 -7.21 -7.45
N GLY A 164 -7.40 -6.74 -8.41
CA GLY A 164 -8.82 -7.03 -8.55
C GLY A 164 -9.07 -7.96 -9.73
N VAL A 165 -9.67 -9.13 -9.49
CA VAL A 165 -9.86 -10.11 -10.57
C VAL A 165 -11.10 -9.77 -11.41
N PHE A 166 -12.29 -9.87 -10.82
CA PHE A 166 -13.57 -9.63 -11.50
C PHE A 166 -14.07 -8.18 -11.37
N GLY A 167 -13.29 -7.30 -10.74
CA GLY A 167 -13.60 -5.89 -10.57
C GLY A 167 -12.39 -4.99 -10.76
N ASP A 168 -12.60 -3.71 -10.50
CA ASP A 168 -11.57 -2.68 -10.66
C ASP A 168 -10.43 -2.85 -9.64
N SER A 169 -9.28 -2.27 -9.96
CA SER A 169 -8.19 -2.03 -9.01
C SER A 169 -7.98 -0.54 -8.89
N SER A 170 -8.16 0.02 -7.70
CA SER A 170 -8.07 1.47 -7.49
C SER A 170 -7.22 1.87 -6.30
N VAL A 171 -6.41 2.90 -6.50
CA VAL A 171 -5.66 3.59 -5.43
C VAL A 171 -5.95 5.07 -5.53
N THR A 172 -6.60 5.63 -4.51
CA THR A 172 -7.13 7.00 -4.52
C THR A 172 -6.64 7.76 -3.31
N GLY A 173 -6.18 8.99 -3.52
CA GLY A 173 -5.57 9.83 -2.50
C GLY A 173 -5.68 11.30 -2.81
N LYS A 174 -5.35 12.15 -1.84
CA LYS A 174 -4.93 13.53 -2.11
C LYS A 174 -3.61 13.51 -2.85
N SER A 175 -2.69 12.65 -2.43
CA SER A 175 -1.50 12.25 -3.18
C SER A 175 -1.48 10.73 -3.30
N VAL A 176 -0.85 10.19 -4.33
CA VAL A 176 -0.68 8.75 -4.51
C VAL A 176 0.80 8.44 -4.71
N SER A 177 1.33 7.51 -3.93
CA SER A 177 2.64 6.89 -4.13
C SER A 177 2.43 5.40 -4.40
N ALA A 178 2.79 4.95 -5.59
CA ALA A 178 2.68 3.59 -6.08
C ALA A 178 4.01 3.14 -6.71
N ARG A 179 5.14 3.56 -6.15
CA ARG A 179 6.47 3.32 -6.70
C ARG A 179 6.79 1.83 -6.62
N ASN A 180 7.23 1.23 -7.72
CA ASN A 180 7.47 -0.21 -7.83
C ASN A 180 6.24 -1.08 -7.49
N ALA A 181 5.03 -0.50 -7.51
CA ALA A 181 3.81 -1.23 -7.21
C ALA A 181 3.31 -2.01 -8.44
N ASN A 182 2.51 -3.03 -8.20
CA ASN A 182 1.75 -3.73 -9.22
C ASN A 182 0.26 -3.46 -8.99
N VAL A 183 -0.38 -2.69 -9.86
CA VAL A 183 -1.82 -2.41 -9.77
C VAL A 183 -2.49 -3.00 -10.99
N VAL A 184 -3.24 -4.08 -10.78
CA VAL A 184 -3.68 -4.98 -11.85
C VAL A 184 -5.15 -5.31 -11.71
N SER A 185 -5.94 -4.90 -12.69
CA SER A 185 -7.28 -5.43 -12.89
C SER A 185 -7.29 -6.47 -14.01
N TYR A 186 -7.89 -7.64 -13.76
CA TYR A 186 -8.03 -8.66 -14.80
C TYR A 186 -9.14 -8.33 -15.79
N PHE A 187 -10.31 -7.92 -15.31
CA PHE A 187 -11.49 -7.68 -16.16
C PHE A 187 -12.09 -6.27 -16.02
N GLY A 188 -11.58 -5.46 -15.10
CA GLY A 188 -12.05 -4.11 -14.80
C GLY A 188 -11.01 -3.04 -15.13
N THR A 189 -11.23 -1.86 -14.58
CA THR A 189 -10.38 -0.68 -14.79
C THR A 189 -9.29 -0.63 -13.73
N THR A 190 -8.08 -0.22 -14.12
CA THR A 190 -7.02 0.15 -13.20
C THR A 190 -6.99 1.67 -13.05
N THR A 191 -7.19 2.16 -11.83
CA THR A 191 -7.28 3.60 -11.53
C THR A 191 -6.26 4.02 -10.48
N LEU A 192 -5.47 5.04 -10.78
CA LEU A 192 -4.69 5.79 -9.79
C LEU A 192 -5.16 7.25 -9.78
N SER A 193 -5.70 7.74 -8.66
CA SER A 193 -6.28 9.09 -8.60
C SER A 193 -5.77 9.90 -7.40
N ALA A 194 -4.94 10.91 -7.67
CA ALA A 194 -4.45 11.92 -6.72
C ALA A 194 -5.31 13.19 -6.76
N ARG A 195 -6.62 13.04 -6.53
CA ARG A 195 -7.62 14.13 -6.63
C ARG A 195 -8.33 14.47 -5.33
N GLU A 196 -8.25 13.62 -4.32
CA GLU A 196 -9.00 13.83 -3.09
C GLU A 196 -8.58 15.13 -2.40
N ARG A 197 -9.57 15.78 -1.76
CA ARG A 197 -9.40 17.03 -0.99
C ARG A 197 -8.56 18.10 -1.72
N GLY A 198 -8.76 18.24 -3.03
CA GLY A 198 -8.09 19.25 -3.87
C GLY A 198 -6.66 18.86 -4.29
N GLY A 199 -6.50 17.59 -4.66
CA GLY A 199 -5.28 16.78 -4.66
C GLY A 199 -3.98 17.31 -5.28
N GLY A 200 -3.04 16.39 -5.42
CA GLY A 200 -1.62 16.64 -5.51
C GLY A 200 -0.93 15.65 -6.46
N PRO A 201 0.35 15.33 -6.20
CA PRO A 201 1.13 14.51 -7.12
C PRO A 201 0.70 13.05 -7.13
N LEU A 202 0.94 12.40 -8.27
CA LEU A 202 0.85 10.95 -8.45
C LEU A 202 2.24 10.46 -8.84
N ASP A 203 2.78 9.50 -8.10
CA ASP A 203 4.06 8.87 -8.38
C ASP A 203 3.89 7.37 -8.56
N ALA A 204 4.02 6.88 -9.79
CA ALA A 204 4.00 5.48 -10.17
C ALA A 204 5.32 5.08 -10.85
N THR A 205 6.43 5.67 -10.40
CA THR A 205 7.77 5.36 -10.91
C THR A 205 8.06 3.86 -10.75
N ASN A 206 8.54 3.21 -11.82
CA ASN A 206 8.77 1.75 -11.91
C ASN A 206 7.54 0.88 -11.62
N ALA A 207 6.33 1.42 -11.64
CA ALA A 207 5.13 0.63 -11.37
C ALA A 207 4.71 -0.19 -12.60
N THR A 208 3.99 -1.27 -12.36
CA THR A 208 3.28 -2.06 -13.37
C THR A 208 1.78 -1.80 -13.21
N LEU A 209 1.16 -1.20 -14.23
CA LEU A 209 -0.26 -0.87 -14.27
C LEU A 209 -0.92 -1.65 -15.41
N GLN A 210 -1.90 -2.51 -15.10
CA GLN A 210 -2.49 -3.39 -16.10
C GLN A 210 -4.02 -3.46 -16.01
N SER A 211 -4.68 -3.44 -17.17
CA SER A 211 -6.10 -3.78 -17.36
C SER A 211 -6.18 -4.90 -18.39
N ARG A 212 -6.11 -6.15 -17.91
CA ARG A 212 -5.52 -7.27 -18.67
C ARG A 212 -6.41 -7.87 -19.76
N TYR A 213 -7.67 -8.10 -19.47
CA TYR A 213 -8.65 -8.70 -20.38
C TYR A 213 -9.85 -7.78 -20.67
N GLY A 214 -9.76 -6.54 -20.22
CA GLY A 214 -10.78 -5.50 -20.36
C GLY A 214 -10.48 -4.33 -19.44
N GLY A 215 -11.12 -3.19 -19.73
CA GLY A 215 -11.04 -1.97 -18.92
C GLY A 215 -9.94 -1.01 -19.34
N ASP A 216 -10.11 0.24 -18.96
CA ASP A 216 -9.16 1.32 -19.22
C ASP A 216 -8.08 1.36 -18.15
N ILE A 217 -7.02 2.13 -18.41
CA ILE A 217 -6.14 2.64 -17.36
C ILE A 217 -6.39 4.13 -17.21
N VAL A 218 -6.79 4.54 -16.01
CA VAL A 218 -7.19 5.93 -15.70
C VAL A 218 -6.24 6.49 -14.65
N LEU A 219 -5.43 7.48 -15.06
CA LEU A 219 -4.47 8.16 -14.21
C LEU A 219 -4.91 9.59 -14.01
N GLU A 220 -5.03 10.02 -12.76
CA GLU A 220 -5.59 11.31 -12.42
C GLU A 220 -4.74 12.01 -11.38
N SER A 221 -4.41 13.27 -11.61
CA SER A 221 -3.62 14.08 -10.67
C SER A 221 -4.05 15.53 -10.73
N SER A 222 -3.85 16.28 -9.64
CA SER A 222 -3.94 17.75 -9.67
C SER A 222 -2.56 18.41 -9.48
N GLY A 223 -1.51 17.59 -9.34
CA GLY A 223 -0.10 17.92 -9.26
C GLY A 223 0.68 17.35 -10.45
N ASP A 224 1.97 17.12 -10.25
CA ASP A 224 2.80 16.44 -11.24
C ASP A 224 2.53 14.93 -11.22
N MET A 225 2.69 14.30 -12.37
CA MET A 225 2.51 12.86 -12.56
C MET A 225 3.82 12.23 -13.00
N ARG A 226 4.34 11.26 -12.24
CA ARG A 226 5.56 10.51 -12.56
C ARG A 226 5.23 9.08 -12.94
N LEU A 227 5.55 8.72 -14.18
CA LEU A 227 5.41 7.39 -14.77
C LEU A 227 6.76 6.88 -15.28
N GLU A 228 7.85 7.39 -14.72
CA GLU A 228 9.20 7.07 -15.17
C GLU A 228 9.47 5.56 -15.02
N ASN A 229 9.91 4.91 -16.09
CA ASN A 229 10.08 3.46 -16.22
C ASN A 229 8.85 2.61 -15.83
N ALA A 230 7.65 3.19 -15.84
CA ALA A 230 6.43 2.43 -15.59
C ALA A 230 6.08 1.54 -16.79
N GLU A 231 5.53 0.36 -16.53
CA GLU A 231 4.90 -0.50 -17.52
C GLU A 231 3.38 -0.32 -17.46
N ILE A 232 2.76 0.11 -18.55
CA ILE A 232 1.34 0.48 -18.60
C ILE A 232 0.67 -0.27 -19.76
N GLN A 233 -0.21 -1.22 -19.43
CA GLN A 233 -0.80 -2.13 -20.41
C GLN A 233 -2.32 -2.20 -20.30
N ALA A 234 -3.01 -1.68 -21.31
CA ALA A 234 -4.46 -1.79 -21.47
C ALA A 234 -4.78 -2.38 -22.86
N PRO A 235 -4.44 -3.66 -23.14
CA PRO A 235 -4.57 -4.25 -24.48
C PRO A 235 -6.01 -4.30 -25.03
N TYR A 236 -7.01 -3.95 -24.20
CA TYR A 236 -8.42 -3.90 -24.57
C TYR A 236 -9.14 -2.63 -24.09
N GLY A 237 -8.43 -1.63 -23.57
CA GLY A 237 -8.98 -0.32 -23.21
C GLY A 237 -8.04 0.84 -23.52
N ASP A 238 -8.48 2.05 -23.16
CA ASP A 238 -7.71 3.28 -23.38
C ASP A 238 -6.77 3.54 -22.19
N ILE A 239 -5.65 4.22 -22.44
CA ILE A 239 -4.76 4.73 -21.39
C ILE A 239 -4.89 6.26 -21.34
N THR A 240 -5.36 6.79 -20.21
CA THR A 240 -5.59 8.23 -20.04
C THR A 240 -4.89 8.80 -18.82
N ALA A 241 -4.36 10.03 -18.97
CA ALA A 241 -3.73 10.79 -17.90
C ALA A 241 -4.31 12.21 -17.80
N ASP A 242 -5.03 12.52 -16.74
CA ASP A 242 -5.64 13.85 -16.55
C ASP A 242 -5.06 14.60 -15.35
N LEU A 243 -4.23 15.61 -15.65
CA LEU A 243 -3.54 16.47 -14.68
C LEU A 243 -4.39 17.69 -14.25
N GLN A 244 -5.66 17.76 -14.66
CA GLN A 244 -6.68 18.78 -14.39
C GLN A 244 -6.38 20.22 -14.84
N ARG A 245 -5.14 20.70 -14.72
CA ARG A 245 -4.74 22.10 -14.92
C ARG A 245 -3.45 22.18 -15.74
N GLY A 246 -3.39 23.13 -16.67
CA GLY A 246 -2.17 23.40 -17.43
C GLY A 246 -1.05 23.94 -16.52
N GLY A 247 0.20 23.52 -16.77
CA GLY A 247 1.37 23.90 -15.95
C GLY A 247 1.89 22.80 -15.01
N ARG A 248 1.27 21.60 -15.02
CA ARG A 248 1.83 20.39 -14.40
C ARG A 248 2.74 19.65 -15.38
N THR A 249 3.61 18.82 -14.83
CA THR A 249 4.52 17.99 -15.62
C THR A 249 4.11 16.52 -15.56
N LEU A 250 4.06 15.89 -16.72
CA LEU A 250 3.93 14.45 -16.92
C LEU A 250 5.33 13.92 -17.26
N PHE A 251 5.96 13.23 -16.31
CA PHE A 251 7.27 12.60 -16.47
C PHE A 251 7.09 11.17 -16.96
N VAL A 252 7.63 10.84 -18.13
CA VAL A 252 7.40 9.55 -18.83
C VAL A 252 8.69 8.92 -19.34
N ASP A 253 9.84 9.36 -18.83
CA ASP A 253 11.13 8.83 -19.26
C ASP A 253 11.21 7.32 -19.01
N GLY A 254 11.54 6.56 -20.04
CA GLY A 254 11.67 5.10 -19.96
C GLY A 254 10.35 4.33 -19.80
N ALA A 255 9.19 4.99 -19.79
CA ALA A 255 7.89 4.31 -19.69
C ALA A 255 7.65 3.37 -20.89
N SER A 256 6.93 2.26 -20.68
CA SER A 256 6.48 1.34 -21.73
C SER A 256 4.95 1.34 -21.78
N ILE A 257 4.39 1.71 -22.92
CA ILE A 257 2.95 1.91 -23.12
C ILE A 257 2.44 0.94 -24.19
N ASP A 258 1.36 0.23 -23.90
CA ASP A 258 0.69 -0.73 -24.79
C ASP A 258 -0.84 -0.68 -24.57
N ASP A 259 -1.60 -0.32 -25.61
CA ASP A 259 -3.06 -0.09 -25.53
C ASP A 259 -3.86 -0.89 -26.57
N ALA A 260 -5.18 -0.69 -26.60
CA ALA A 260 -6.09 -1.53 -27.36
C ALA A 260 -6.04 -1.37 -28.88
N ASP A 261 -5.71 -0.18 -29.37
CA ASP A 261 -5.72 0.12 -30.80
C ASP A 261 -4.35 -0.08 -31.47
N ALA A 262 -3.38 -0.56 -30.68
CA ALA A 262 -1.99 -0.80 -31.09
C ALA A 262 -1.29 0.46 -31.62
N ASP A 263 -1.86 1.65 -31.34
CA ASP A 263 -1.16 2.92 -31.53
C ASP A 263 -0.24 3.23 -30.34
N ASN A 264 -0.44 2.51 -29.22
CA ASN A 264 0.37 2.49 -28.02
C ASN A 264 0.50 3.90 -27.43
N THR A 265 -0.61 4.63 -27.29
CA THR A 265 -0.61 6.04 -26.91
C THR A 265 -1.31 6.28 -25.58
N LEU A 266 -0.55 6.84 -24.62
CA LEU A 266 -1.16 7.46 -23.45
C LEU A 266 -1.69 8.86 -23.82
N VAL A 267 -3.00 9.04 -23.68
CA VAL A 267 -3.68 10.30 -23.99
C VAL A 267 -3.78 11.18 -22.76
N TYR A 268 -3.13 12.34 -22.79
CA TYR A 268 -3.12 13.25 -21.64
C TYR A 268 -3.98 14.51 -21.80
N THR A 269 -4.44 15.04 -20.66
CA THR A 269 -5.10 16.33 -20.52
C THR A 269 -4.58 17.14 -19.32
N PRO A 270 -4.73 18.48 -19.34
CA PRO A 270 -5.17 19.30 -20.47
C PRO A 270 -4.08 19.51 -21.53
N ARG A 271 -4.47 20.06 -22.68
CA ARG A 271 -3.51 20.63 -23.66
C ARG A 271 -2.72 21.75 -22.97
N GLY A 272 -1.40 21.62 -22.92
CA GLY A 272 -0.52 22.54 -22.18
C GLY A 272 0.09 21.94 -20.91
N THR A 273 -0.18 20.67 -20.60
CA THR A 273 0.68 19.86 -19.73
C THR A 273 2.10 19.83 -20.32
N THR A 274 3.11 20.04 -19.48
CA THR A 274 4.50 19.83 -19.86
C THR A 274 4.76 18.33 -19.86
N VAL A 275 5.31 17.79 -20.94
CA VAL A 275 5.76 16.39 -20.98
C VAL A 275 7.28 16.41 -20.86
N ASP A 276 7.81 15.64 -19.92
CA ASP A 276 9.24 15.47 -19.70
C ASP A 276 9.63 14.00 -19.84
N GLY A 277 10.76 13.75 -20.49
CA GLY A 277 11.21 12.40 -20.84
C GLY A 277 10.64 11.86 -22.16
N THR A 278 11.10 10.66 -22.53
CA THR A 278 10.60 9.92 -23.69
C THR A 278 10.29 8.47 -23.29
N PRO A 279 9.10 7.93 -23.61
CA PRO A 279 8.81 6.52 -23.39
C PRO A 279 9.83 5.63 -24.09
N ALA A 280 10.21 4.52 -23.45
CA ALA A 280 11.00 3.47 -24.07
C ALA A 280 10.21 2.72 -25.16
N ALA A 281 8.88 2.61 -25.00
CA ALA A 281 7.96 2.05 -25.97
C ALA A 281 6.60 2.77 -25.92
N GLY A 282 5.94 2.86 -27.08
CA GLY A 282 4.70 3.62 -27.24
C GLY A 282 4.94 5.12 -27.36
N SER A 283 3.89 5.92 -27.13
CA SER A 283 3.91 7.37 -27.27
C SER A 283 2.98 8.07 -26.28
N VAL A 284 3.11 9.40 -26.18
CA VAL A 284 2.20 10.25 -25.41
C VAL A 284 1.63 11.35 -26.29
N SER A 285 0.33 11.61 -26.17
CA SER A 285 -0.36 12.58 -27.01
C SER A 285 -1.38 13.40 -26.23
N ALA A 286 -1.45 14.70 -26.50
CA ALA A 286 -2.48 15.54 -25.90
C ALA A 286 -3.84 15.24 -26.56
N ARG A 287 -4.89 15.07 -25.76
CA ARG A 287 -6.25 14.83 -26.28
C ARG A 287 -6.64 15.90 -27.32
N SER A 288 -7.01 15.46 -28.53
CA SER A 288 -7.24 16.41 -29.62
C SER A 288 -8.63 17.07 -29.54
N GLY A 289 -8.72 18.28 -28.98
CA GLY A 289 -9.93 19.09 -29.06
C GLY A 289 -10.26 19.59 -30.47
N ARG A 290 -11.31 19.02 -31.09
CA ARG A 290 -12.26 19.69 -32.00
C ARG A 290 -13.62 19.01 -31.87
N GLY A 291 -14.60 19.71 -31.28
CA GLY A 291 -16.00 19.30 -31.23
C GLY A 291 -16.58 19.41 -29.82
N GLY A 292 -17.42 20.41 -29.58
CA GLY A 292 -18.05 20.65 -28.29
C GLY A 292 -19.00 19.52 -27.88
N GLY A 293 -18.51 18.59 -27.07
CA GLY A 293 -19.29 17.87 -26.08
C GLY A 293 -19.01 18.52 -24.73
N ARG A 294 -20.03 19.06 -24.09
CA ARG A 294 -19.95 19.50 -22.68
C ARG A 294 -19.38 18.35 -21.83
N PRO A 295 -18.54 18.61 -20.81
CA PRO A 295 -18.23 17.59 -19.82
C PRO A 295 -19.55 17.18 -19.17
N ASN A 296 -19.97 15.92 -19.36
CA ASN A 296 -21.11 15.39 -18.63
C ASN A 296 -20.63 15.06 -17.21
N THR A 297 -20.57 16.08 -16.36
CA THR A 297 -20.56 15.90 -14.91
C THR A 297 -21.96 15.46 -14.49
N THR A 298 -22.27 14.18 -14.66
CA THR A 298 -23.34 13.52 -13.91
C THR A 298 -22.95 12.07 -13.68
N ASN A 299 -22.85 11.69 -12.41
CA ASN A 299 -22.77 10.32 -11.92
C ASN A 299 -23.72 9.41 -12.71
N GLN A 300 -23.17 8.42 -13.40
CA GLN A 300 -23.79 7.11 -13.60
C GLN A 300 -22.74 6.15 -14.14
N ALA A 301 -22.59 5.01 -13.47
CA ALA A 301 -22.00 3.81 -14.06
C ALA A 301 -22.75 3.51 -15.37
N GLY A 302 -22.13 3.88 -16.48
CA GLY A 302 -22.69 3.79 -17.81
C GLY A 302 -21.93 2.73 -18.61
N THR A 303 -22.62 1.61 -18.83
CA THR A 303 -22.36 0.49 -19.73
C THR A 303 -21.26 0.69 -20.79
N PRO A 304 -20.29 -0.25 -20.94
CA PRO A 304 -19.24 -0.15 -21.95
C PRO A 304 -19.84 -0.12 -23.35
N GLY A 305 -19.74 1.02 -24.02
CA GLY A 305 -20.02 1.15 -25.44
C GLY A 305 -18.78 0.83 -26.25
N SER A 306 -18.45 -0.46 -26.40
CA SER A 306 -17.52 -0.92 -27.44
C SER A 306 -18.33 -1.40 -28.65
N THR A 307 -18.19 -0.72 -29.79
CA THR A 307 -18.62 -1.27 -31.08
C THR A 307 -17.54 -2.21 -31.63
N TRP A 308 -17.19 -3.26 -30.89
CA TRP A 308 -16.41 -4.40 -31.37
C TRP A 308 -16.80 -5.66 -30.57
N GLY A 309 -17.58 -6.54 -31.22
CA GLY A 309 -17.73 -7.96 -30.86
C GLY A 309 -18.49 -8.28 -29.56
N SER A 310 -19.79 -8.53 -29.69
CA SER A 310 -20.68 -9.12 -28.67
C SER A 310 -20.39 -10.60 -28.31
N ASP A 311 -19.20 -11.10 -28.63
CA ASP A 311 -18.82 -12.52 -28.49
C ASP A 311 -17.77 -12.71 -27.38
N ARG A 312 -17.89 -11.96 -26.28
CA ARG A 312 -17.10 -12.23 -25.07
C ARG A 312 -17.85 -13.24 -24.20
N PRO A 313 -17.24 -14.36 -23.78
CA PRO A 313 -17.78 -15.11 -22.67
C PRO A 313 -17.77 -14.19 -21.44
N SER A 314 -18.93 -14.01 -20.81
CA SER A 314 -18.97 -13.44 -19.46
C SER A 314 -18.00 -14.25 -18.61
N PRO A 315 -17.12 -13.63 -17.80
CA PRO A 315 -16.30 -14.39 -16.87
C PRO A 315 -17.27 -15.10 -15.91
N GLU A 316 -17.41 -16.41 -16.10
CA GLU A 316 -18.08 -17.24 -15.10
C GLU A 316 -17.23 -17.13 -13.83
N ARG A 317 -17.82 -16.63 -12.74
CA ARG A 317 -17.20 -16.68 -11.42
C ARG A 317 -16.77 -18.13 -11.19
N PRO A 318 -15.49 -18.41 -10.95
CA PRO A 318 -15.02 -19.77 -10.77
C PRO A 318 -15.74 -20.38 -9.56
N GLU A 319 -16.24 -21.61 -9.72
CA GLU A 319 -16.79 -22.41 -8.62
C GLU A 319 -15.71 -22.87 -7.62
N ARG A 320 -14.44 -22.52 -7.88
CA ARG A 320 -13.26 -22.86 -7.08
C ARG A 320 -12.61 -21.57 -6.55
N PRO A 321 -11.99 -21.62 -5.35
CA PRO A 321 -11.26 -20.49 -4.81
C PRO A 321 -10.14 -20.05 -5.76
N ILE A 322 -9.87 -18.74 -5.77
CA ILE A 322 -8.83 -18.14 -6.61
C ILE A 322 -7.47 -18.69 -6.20
N ASN A 323 -6.65 -19.05 -7.19
CA ASN A 323 -5.26 -19.44 -6.95
C ASN A 323 -4.35 -18.22 -7.16
N TRP A 324 -4.04 -17.53 -6.06
CA TRP A 324 -3.23 -16.33 -6.07
C TRP A 324 -1.78 -16.58 -6.49
N GLU A 325 -1.19 -17.72 -6.16
CA GLU A 325 0.16 -18.09 -6.63
C GLU A 325 0.20 -18.24 -8.15
N ALA A 326 -0.84 -18.84 -8.74
CA ALA A 326 -0.93 -18.98 -10.20
C ALA A 326 -1.09 -17.62 -10.88
N ILE A 327 -1.93 -16.73 -10.32
CA ILE A 327 -2.10 -15.36 -10.79
C ILE A 327 -0.77 -14.60 -10.69
N ALA A 328 -0.11 -14.64 -9.54
CA ALA A 328 1.17 -13.96 -9.33
C ALA A 328 2.27 -14.48 -10.27
N GLY A 329 2.35 -15.81 -10.44
CA GLY A 329 3.28 -16.43 -11.38
C GLY A 329 3.01 -16.05 -12.83
N GLU A 330 1.74 -15.88 -13.21
CA GLU A 330 1.34 -15.39 -14.53
C GLU A 330 1.71 -13.92 -14.74
N LEU A 331 1.57 -13.10 -13.71
CA LEU A 331 1.93 -11.68 -13.73
C LEU A 331 3.43 -11.43 -13.54
N GLY A 332 4.21 -12.47 -13.22
CA GLY A 332 5.64 -12.33 -12.88
C GLY A 332 5.88 -11.56 -11.57
N ILE A 333 4.88 -11.49 -10.69
CA ILE A 333 4.93 -10.76 -9.43
C ILE A 333 5.30 -11.73 -8.31
N SER A 334 6.18 -11.31 -7.41
CA SER A 334 6.36 -11.99 -6.13
C SER A 334 5.31 -11.46 -5.17
N LEU A 335 4.40 -12.32 -4.71
CA LEU A 335 3.59 -11.99 -3.54
C LEU A 335 4.55 -11.95 -2.34
N SER A 336 4.43 -10.93 -1.48
CA SER A 336 5.10 -10.99 -0.19
C SER A 336 4.61 -12.21 0.56
N SER A 337 5.54 -13.11 0.90
CA SER A 337 5.30 -14.16 1.88
C SER A 337 5.47 -13.54 3.26
N ASP A 338 4.47 -13.72 4.12
CA ASP A 338 4.50 -13.35 5.55
C ASP A 338 5.87 -13.64 6.21
#